data_AF-A0A964TLW1-F1
#
_entry.id   AF-A0A964TLW1-F1
#
_cell.length_a   1.000
_cell.length_b   1.000
_cell.length_c   1.000
_cell.angle_alpha   90.00
_cell.angle_beta   90.00
_cell.angle_gamma   90.00
#
_symmetry.space_group_name_H-M   'P 1'
#
loop_
_entity.id
_entity.type
_entity.pdbx_description
1 polymer ?
#
loop_
_entity_poly.entity_id
_entity_poly.type
_entity_poly.pdbx_seq_one_letter_code
_entity_poly.pdbx_strand_id
1 'polypeptide(L)' 'MSDDLIYAIFKELAVVEGKRNPDGTWTETATAMDVQRLLSRAFGMVHRAAASTNRDEKIAAAS' A
#
# COMPACT_ATOMS: atom_id res chain seq x y z
N MET A 1 0.22 8.10 10.63
CA MET A 1 0.50 7.12 9.54
C MET A 1 0.97 7.94 8.36
N SER A 2 2.14 7.68 7.78
CA SER A 2 2.66 8.55 6.71
C SER A 2 1.99 8.20 5.39
N ASP A 3 1.30 9.18 4.78
CA ASP A 3 0.70 9.06 3.44
C ASP A 3 1.75 8.68 2.38
N ASP A 4 3.03 9.03 2.62
CA ASP A 4 4.15 8.67 1.75
C ASP A 4 4.36 7.15 1.69
N LEU A 5 4.16 6.44 2.80
CA LEU A 5 4.28 4.98 2.84
C LEU A 5 3.16 4.32 2.04
N ILE A 6 1.93 4.80 2.17
CA ILE A 6 0.79 4.32 1.37
C ILE A 6 1.10 4.55 -0.12
N TYR A 7 1.58 5.76 -0.46
CA TYR A 7 1.89 6.12 -1.84
C TYR A 7 3.06 5.30 -2.41
N ALA A 8 4.08 4.99 -1.61
CA ALA A 8 5.18 4.12 -2.00
C ALA A 8 4.68 2.70 -2.32
N ILE A 9 3.92 2.08 -1.41
CA ILE A 9 3.38 0.73 -1.60
C ILE A 9 2.43 0.70 -2.80
N PHE A 10 1.56 1.70 -2.94
CA PHE A 10 0.66 1.83 -4.08
C PHE A 10 1.42 1.82 -5.42
N LYS A 11 2.49 2.60 -5.54
CA LYS A 11 3.32 2.65 -6.76
C LYS A 11 4.01 1.31 -7.04
N GLU A 12 4.54 0.64 -6.03
CA GLU A 12 5.16 -0.68 -6.18
C GLU A 12 4.14 -1.73 -6.63
N LEU A 13 2.95 -1.76 -6.02
CA LEU A 13 1.87 -2.66 -6.45
C LEU A 13 1.46 -2.39 -7.90
N ALA A 14 1.40 -1.12 -8.31
CA ALA A 14 1.07 -0.76 -9.69
C ALA A 14 2.12 -1.26 -10.69
N VAL A 15 3.41 -1.26 -10.32
CA VAL A 15 4.49 -1.81 -11.14
C VAL A 15 4.40 -3.34 -11.21
N VAL A 16 4.23 -4.00 -10.07
CA VAL A 16 4.10 -5.46 -9.99
C VAL A 16 2.90 -5.97 -10.79
N GLU A 17 1.78 -5.25 -10.77
CA GLU A 17 0.58 -5.60 -11.54
C GLU A 17 0.62 -5.16 -13.01
N GLY A 18 1.73 -4.60 -13.49
CA GLY A 18 1.91 -4.17 -14.89
C GLY A 18 1.03 -2.98 -15.29
N LYS A 19 0.52 -2.22 -14.32
CA LYS A 19 -0.30 -1.02 -14.54
C LYS A 19 0.54 0.25 -14.62
N ARG A 20 1.74 0.22 -14.04
CA ARG A 20 2.70 1.32 -14.05
C ARG A 20 4.05 0.80 -14.50
N ASN A 21 4.74 1.57 -15.33
CA ASN A 21 6.10 1.27 -15.73
C ASN A 21 7.08 1.63 -14.59
N PRO A 22 8.26 1.01 -14.53
CA PRO A 22 9.28 1.36 -13.53
C PRO A 22 9.75 2.82 -13.58
N ASP A 23 9.68 3.46 -14.76
CA ASP A 23 9.99 4.89 -14.94
C ASP A 23 8.92 5.83 -14.35
N GLY A 24 7.80 5.26 -13.93
CA GLY A 24 6.71 5.93 -13.25
C GLY A 24 5.55 6.37 -14.12
N THR A 25 5.60 6.11 -15.42
CA THR A 25 4.48 6.31 -16.35
C THR A 25 3.41 5.22 -16.19
N TRP A 26 2.15 5.55 -16.49
CA TRP A 26 1.06 4.56 -16.49
C TRP A 26 0.97 3.86 -17.84
N THR A 27 0.59 2.59 -17.85
CA THR A 27 0.37 1.84 -19.10
C THR A 27 -0.97 2.26 -19.73
N GLU A 28 -1.09 2.11 -21.05
CA GLU A 28 -2.31 2.48 -21.78
C GLU A 28 -3.55 1.66 -21.37
N THR A 29 -3.33 0.50 -20.75
CA THR A 29 -4.40 -0.38 -20.26
C THR A 29 -4.76 -0.11 -18.79
N ALA A 30 -4.10 0.85 -18.14
CA ALA A 30 -4.43 1.25 -16.78
C ALA A 30 -5.69 2.11 -16.77
N THR A 31 -6.65 1.70 -15.95
CA THR A 31 -7.93 2.40 -15.80
C THR A 31 -7.98 3.17 -14.48
N ALA A 32 -8.89 4.14 -14.37
CA ALA A 32 -9.14 4.81 -13.09
C ALA A 32 -9.58 3.82 -11.98
N MET A 33 -10.30 2.76 -12.36
CA MET A 33 -10.66 1.67 -11.44
C MET A 33 -9.44 0.91 -10.90
N ASP A 34 -8.42 0.68 -11.74
CA ASP A 34 -7.17 0.06 -11.29
C ASP A 34 -6.49 0.92 -10.22
N VAL A 35 -6.42 2.24 -10.45
CA VAL A 35 -5.83 3.19 -9.49
C VAL A 35 -6.55 3.14 -8.14
N GLN A 36 -7.88 3.20 -8.15
CA GLN A 36 -8.68 3.16 -6.91
C GLN A 36 -8.51 1.83 -6.16
N ARG A 37 -8.52 0.70 -6.88
CA ARG A 37 -8.33 -0.63 -6.30
C ARG A 37 -6.95 -0.77 -5.66
N LEU A 38 -5.90 -0.36 -6.37
CA LEU A 38 -4.51 -0.42 -5.90
C LEU A 38 -4.30 0.46 -4.67
N LEU A 39 -4.86 1.69 -4.67
CA LEU A 39 -4.76 2.60 -3.53
C LEU A 39 -5.47 2.05 -2.29
N SER A 40 -6.68 1.52 -2.47
CA SER A 40 -7.44 0.87 -1.39
C SER A 40 -6.69 -0.33 -0.79
N ARG A 41 -6.05 -1.12 -1.66
CA ARG A 41 -5.24 -2.27 -1.25
C ARG A 41 -4.01 -1.84 -0.45
N ALA A 42 -3.28 -0.82 -0.91
CA ALA A 42 -2.13 -0.26 -0.20
C ALA A 42 -2.54 0.29 1.18
N PHE A 43 -3.62 1.06 1.24
CA PHE A 43 -4.18 1.58 2.50
C PHE A 43 -4.49 0.46 3.50
N GLY A 44 -5.18 -0.60 3.05
CA GLY A 44 -5.49 -1.75 3.90
C GLY A 44 -4.26 -2.52 4.38
N MET A 45 -3.19 -2.61 3.58
CA MET A 45 -1.93 -3.24 3.98
C MET A 45 -1.25 -2.47 5.11
N VAL A 46 -1.12 -1.15 4.97
CA VAL A 46 -0.48 -0.30 5.99
C VAL A 46 -1.31 -0.32 7.29
N HIS A 47 -2.63 -0.23 7.20
CA HIS A 47 -3.49 -0.30 8.38
C HIS A 47 -3.37 -1.61 9.16
N ARG A 48 -3.29 -2.76 8.46
CA ARG A 48 -3.12 -4.06 9.11
C ARG A 48 -1.75 -4.18 9.78
N ALA A 49 -0.68 -3.69 9.15
CA ALA A 49 0.66 -3.68 9.74
C ALA A 49 0.77 -2.77 10.98
N ALA A 50 0.11 -1.61 10.95
CA ALA A 50 0.04 -0.74 12.12
C ALA A 50 -0.74 -1.40 13.27
N ALA A 51 -1.81 -2.13 12.96
CA ALA A 51 -2.61 -2.83 13.96
C ALA A 51 -1.87 -4.02 14.61
N SER A 52 -1.00 -4.72 13.88
CA SER A 52 -0.16 -5.79 14.47
C SER A 52 0.90 -5.21 15.41
N THR A 53 1.52 -4.10 15.04
CA THR A 53 2.54 -3.42 15.87
C THR A 53 1.98 -3.03 17.25
N ASN A 54 0.79 -2.42 17.28
CA ASN A 54 0.11 -2.05 18.54
C ASN A 54 -0.27 -3.26 19.42
N ARG A 55 -0.48 -4.44 18.81
CA ARG A 55 -0.80 -5.66 19.55
C ARG A 55 0.44 -6.22 20.23
N ASP A 56 1.56 -6.25 19.51
CA ASP A 56 2.82 -6.78 20.03
C ASP A 56 3.38 -5.90 21.15
N GLU A 57 3.29 -4.57 21.03
CA GLU A 57 3.65 -3.63 22.10
C GLU A 57 2.81 -3.82 23.36
N LYS A 58 1.49 -4.07 23.21
CA LYS A 58 0.61 -4.34 24.36
C LYS A 58 0.93 -5.66 25.06
N ILE A 59 1.30 -6.69 24.32
CA ILE A 59 1.71 -7.98 24.89
C ILE A 59 3.04 -7.83 25.64
N ALA A 60 4.01 -7.11 25.06
CA ALA A 60 5.29 -6.84 25.69
C ALA A 60 5.17 -5.99 26.96
N ALA A 61 4.27 -4.99 26.98
CA ALA A 61 4.04 -4.15 28.16
C ALA A 61 3.26 -4.85 29.31
N ALA A 62 2.62 -6.00 29.03
CA ALA A 62 1.86 -6.79 29.99
C ALA A 62 2.65 -7.99 30.57
N SER A 63 3.90 -8.19 30.12
CA SER A 63 4.84 -9.23 30.58
C SER A 63 5.89 -8.64 31.52
#